data_AF-A0A5B7CA72-F1
#
_entry.id   AF-A0A5B7CA72-F1
#
_cell.length_a   1.000
_cell.length_b   1.000
_cell.length_c   1.000
_cell.angle_alpha   90.00
_cell.angle_beta   90.00
_cell.angle_gamma   90.00
#
_symmetry.space_group_name_H-M   'P 1'
#
loop_
_entity.id
_entity.type
_entity.pdbx_description
1 polymer ?
#
loop_
_entity_poly.entity_id
_entity_poly.type
_entity_poly.pdbx_seq_one_letter_code
_entity_poly.pdbx_strand_id
1 'polypeptide(L)'
;SWLLPNSQLCPINSCTDCSASIVRDKEREEKMRLLTHNMLSSNIKGVTNGFPLGIEVEKVVEKQVDFNADFLKNMFLKIEWKALVDASRTMGYAELPEEAEPSMLDSDDFLQRFHHALLELHLEEGALICPETGRRFPVNKGIPNMLLHEDEV
;
A
#
# COMPACT_ATOMS: atom_id res chain seq x y z
N SER A 1 18.51 8.78 50.76
CA SER A 1 17.61 8.54 51.89
C SER A 1 16.77 9.79 52.10
N TRP A 2 15.45 9.75 52.09
CA TRP A 2 14.59 8.80 52.78
C TRP A 2 13.27 8.53 52.03
N LEU A 3 12.68 7.40 52.41
CA LEU A 3 11.44 6.81 51.95
C LEU A 3 10.19 7.60 52.35
N LEU A 4 9.13 7.35 51.56
CA LEU A 4 7.74 7.81 51.66
C LEU A 4 7.13 7.73 53.07
N PRO A 5 6.04 8.48 53.29
CA PRO A 5 4.87 7.83 53.85
C PRO A 5 3.57 8.19 53.12
N ASN A 6 2.72 7.18 53.08
CA ASN A 6 1.27 7.23 53.09
C ASN A 6 0.56 6.82 51.79
N SER A 7 0.30 5.52 51.76
CA SER A 7 -0.69 4.81 50.97
C SER A 7 -2.09 5.36 51.27
N GLN A 8 -2.73 6.00 50.30
CA GLN A 8 -4.17 6.24 50.35
C GLN A 8 -4.79 5.99 48.98
N LEU A 9 -5.63 4.96 48.96
CA LEU A 9 -6.45 4.51 47.82
C LEU A 9 -7.32 5.67 47.32
N CYS A 10 -7.20 6.01 46.03
CA CYS A 10 -8.16 6.92 45.40
C CYS A 10 -9.40 6.13 44.92
N PRO A 11 -10.61 6.65 45.22
CA PRO A 11 -11.87 5.94 45.04
C PRO A 11 -12.24 5.81 43.55
N ILE A 12 -12.83 4.68 43.22
CA ILE A 12 -13.40 4.37 41.92
C ILE A 12 -14.69 5.23 41.80
N ASN A 13 -14.73 6.10 40.79
CA ASN A 13 -15.83 7.02 40.42
C ASN A 13 -15.92 8.36 41.18
N SER A 14 -15.23 9.39 40.67
CA SER A 14 -15.88 10.66 40.26
C SER A 14 -14.88 11.68 39.68
N CYS A 15 -15.14 12.01 38.42
CA CYS A 15 -14.94 13.29 37.76
C CYS A 15 -13.53 13.88 37.58
N THR A 16 -13.10 13.79 36.31
CA THR A 16 -12.67 14.90 35.44
C THR A 16 -11.39 15.66 35.78
N ASP A 17 -10.40 15.40 34.93
CA ASP A 17 -9.40 16.34 34.40
C ASP A 17 -7.93 15.99 34.70
N CYS A 18 -7.45 14.98 33.97
CA CYS A 18 -6.06 14.95 33.47
C CYS A 18 -6.16 14.74 31.96
N SER A 19 -6.62 15.78 31.29
CA SER A 19 -6.70 15.84 29.83
C SER A 19 -5.31 15.82 29.20
N ALA A 20 -5.20 15.03 28.14
CA ALA A 20 -4.32 15.25 26.99
C ALA A 20 -2.85 14.77 27.05
N SER A 21 -2.65 13.46 27.23
CA SER A 21 -1.69 12.75 26.37
C SER A 21 -2.46 12.26 25.14
N ILE A 22 -2.57 13.16 24.17
CA ILE A 22 -3.11 12.95 22.84
C ILE A 22 -2.26 11.88 22.16
N VAL A 23 -2.64 10.62 22.27
CA VAL A 23 -2.44 9.65 21.20
C VAL A 23 -3.63 9.82 20.26
N ARG A 24 -3.67 10.96 19.57
CA ARG A 24 -4.21 10.95 18.21
C ARG A 24 -3.09 10.29 17.43
N ASP A 25 -3.14 8.96 17.36
CA ASP A 25 -2.49 8.24 16.28
C ASP A 25 -2.94 8.96 15.01
N LYS A 26 -2.02 9.77 14.50
CA LYS A 26 -2.09 10.40 13.21
C LYS A 26 -2.54 9.29 12.29
N GLU A 27 -3.78 9.36 11.79
CA GLU A 27 -4.34 8.42 10.84
C GLU A 27 -3.22 8.13 9.85
N ARG A 28 -2.61 6.94 9.97
CA ARG A 28 -1.70 6.47 8.96
C ARG A 28 -2.64 6.22 7.82
N GLU A 29 -2.81 7.22 7.00
CA GLU A 29 -3.69 7.21 5.84
C GLU A 29 -3.12 6.12 4.93
N GLU A 30 -3.62 4.90 5.16
CA GLU A 30 -3.25 3.65 4.52
C GLU A 30 -3.69 3.78 3.06
N LYS A 31 -2.79 4.30 2.22
CA LYS A 31 -3.03 4.37 0.79
C LYS A 31 -2.44 3.15 0.09
N MET A 32 -3.09 2.75 -1.00
CA MET A 32 -2.72 1.56 -1.76
C MET A 32 -1.41 1.81 -2.51
N ARG A 33 -0.35 1.11 -2.10
CA ARG A 33 0.95 1.11 -2.80
C ARG A 33 0.86 0.27 -4.07
N LEU A 34 1.71 0.55 -5.05
CA LEU A 34 1.89 -0.34 -6.20
C LEU A 34 2.37 -1.74 -5.80
N LEU A 35 3.11 -1.87 -4.69
CA LEU A 35 3.40 -3.19 -4.11
C LEU A 35 2.14 -4.00 -3.82
N THR A 36 1.11 -3.36 -3.26
CA THR A 36 -0.16 -4.02 -2.95
C THR A 36 -0.88 -4.41 -4.24
N HIS A 37 -0.91 -3.52 -5.24
CA HIS A 37 -1.48 -3.82 -6.57
C HIS A 37 -0.85 -5.05 -7.20
N ASN A 38 0.48 -5.15 -7.14
CA ASN A 38 1.23 -6.25 -7.73
C ASN A 38 0.97 -7.61 -7.07
N MET A 39 0.35 -7.63 -5.88
CA MET A 39 0.01 -8.84 -5.13
C MET A 39 -1.49 -9.18 -5.18
N LEU A 40 -2.32 -8.36 -5.84
CA LEU A 40 -3.77 -8.55 -5.91
C LEU A 40 -4.19 -9.13 -7.27
N SER A 41 -4.98 -10.20 -7.22
CA SER A 41 -5.65 -10.81 -8.37
C SER A 41 -7.17 -10.78 -8.21
N SER A 42 -7.89 -10.80 -9.33
CA SER A 42 -9.33 -11.05 -9.32
C SER A 42 -9.61 -12.54 -9.09
N ASN A 43 -10.43 -12.84 -8.10
CA ASN A 43 -10.83 -14.22 -7.73
C ASN A 43 -12.31 -14.50 -8.05
N ILE A 44 -12.85 -13.83 -9.06
CA ILE A 44 -14.23 -14.05 -9.51
C ILE A 44 -14.36 -15.47 -10.08
N LYS A 45 -15.48 -16.12 -9.81
CA LYS A 45 -15.79 -17.46 -10.31
C LYS A 45 -15.60 -17.55 -11.83
N GLY A 46 -14.83 -18.54 -12.27
CA GLY A 46 -14.62 -18.82 -13.69
C GLY A 46 -13.51 -17.98 -14.36
N VAL A 47 -12.92 -17.02 -13.65
CA VAL A 47 -11.74 -16.29 -14.12
C VAL A 47 -10.51 -17.20 -14.04
N THR A 48 -9.80 -17.32 -15.16
CA THR A 48 -8.54 -18.07 -15.22
C THR A 48 -7.34 -17.11 -15.17
N ASN A 49 -7.49 -15.91 -15.72
CA ASN A 49 -6.46 -14.88 -15.76
C ASN A 49 -6.93 -13.61 -15.03
N GLY A 50 -6.81 -13.63 -13.70
CA GLY A 50 -7.25 -12.51 -12.84
C GLY A 50 -6.19 -11.43 -12.60
N PHE A 51 -5.01 -11.53 -13.22
CA PHE A 51 -3.85 -10.67 -12.97
C PHE A 51 -3.11 -10.33 -14.29
N PRO A 52 -2.56 -9.12 -14.44
CA PRO A 52 -2.67 -7.98 -13.54
C PRO A 52 -4.02 -7.27 -13.63
N LEU A 53 -4.45 -6.65 -12.53
CA LEU A 53 -5.63 -5.80 -12.53
C LEU A 53 -5.30 -4.47 -13.24
N GLY A 54 -6.13 -4.04 -14.18
CA GLY A 54 -6.00 -2.72 -14.79
C GLY A 54 -6.23 -1.62 -13.74
N ILE A 55 -5.51 -0.51 -13.82
CA ILE A 55 -5.71 0.63 -12.91
C ILE A 55 -6.45 1.74 -13.66
N GLU A 56 -7.53 2.23 -13.06
CA GLU A 56 -8.11 3.53 -13.40
C GLU A 56 -7.77 4.52 -12.30
N VAL A 57 -7.08 5.59 -12.67
CA VAL A 57 -6.58 6.59 -11.73
C VAL A 57 -7.52 7.78 -11.69
N GLU A 58 -7.98 8.13 -10.50
CA GLU A 58 -8.66 9.40 -10.23
C GLU A 58 -7.77 10.33 -9.40
N LYS A 59 -7.08 9.79 -8.40
CA LYS A 59 -6.15 10.55 -7.55
C LYS A 59 -4.95 9.71 -7.13
N VAL A 60 -3.75 10.25 -7.37
CA VAL A 60 -2.46 9.69 -6.92
C VAL A 60 -1.87 10.61 -5.88
N VAL A 61 -1.22 10.03 -4.87
CA VAL A 61 -0.41 10.76 -3.91
C VAL A 61 0.91 10.07 -3.71
N GLU A 62 1.97 10.88 -3.68
CA GLU A 62 3.31 10.44 -3.31
C GLU A 62 3.51 10.56 -1.79
N LYS A 63 4.05 9.51 -1.18
CA LYS A 63 4.47 9.52 0.22
C LYS A 63 5.88 8.98 0.35
N GLN A 64 6.74 9.77 0.98
CA GLN A 64 8.12 9.38 1.26
C GLN A 64 8.15 8.17 2.21
N VAL A 65 9.00 7.19 1.87
CA VAL A 65 9.22 5.98 2.66
C VAL A 65 10.72 5.77 2.83
N ASP A 66 11.14 5.28 3.99
CA ASP A 66 12.55 4.99 4.25
C ASP A 66 13.09 3.99 3.23
N PHE A 67 14.20 4.37 2.59
CA PHE A 67 14.86 3.56 1.59
C PHE A 67 15.54 2.35 2.24
N ASN A 68 15.29 1.16 1.68
CA ASN A 68 15.91 -0.09 2.12
C ASN A 68 16.24 -0.98 0.92
N ALA A 69 17.52 -0.98 0.52
CA ALA A 69 18.01 -1.75 -0.62
C ALA A 69 17.79 -3.26 -0.48
N ASP A 70 18.03 -3.83 0.70
CA ASP A 70 17.88 -5.27 0.94
C ASP A 70 16.41 -5.70 0.78
N PHE A 71 15.48 -4.88 1.23
CA PHE A 71 14.04 -5.11 1.02
C PHE A 71 13.69 -5.14 -0.46
N LEU A 72 14.19 -4.18 -1.24
CA LEU A 72 13.91 -4.08 -2.68
C LEU A 72 14.48 -5.28 -3.44
N LYS A 73 15.72 -5.68 -3.15
CA LYS A 73 16.35 -6.86 -3.77
C LYS A 73 15.54 -8.14 -3.52
N ASN A 74 15.06 -8.33 -2.29
CA ASN A 74 14.21 -9.46 -1.94
C ASN A 74 12.82 -9.40 -2.60
N MET A 75 12.27 -8.19 -2.75
CA MET A 75 10.95 -8.00 -3.34
C MET A 75 10.96 -8.15 -4.86
N PHE A 76 12.06 -7.78 -5.52
CA PHE A 76 12.25 -7.92 -6.96
C PHE A 76 11.97 -9.36 -7.44
N LEU A 77 12.34 -10.37 -6.64
CA LEU A 77 12.10 -11.78 -6.96
C LEU A 77 10.62 -12.21 -6.91
N LYS A 78 9.76 -11.40 -6.29
CA LYS A 78 8.34 -11.70 -6.06
C LYS A 78 7.41 -10.85 -6.91
N ILE A 79 7.93 -9.76 -7.49
CA ILE A 79 7.15 -8.81 -8.25
C ILE A 79 7.03 -9.28 -9.70
N GLU A 80 5.83 -9.17 -10.26
CA GLU A 80 5.66 -9.19 -11.69
C GLU A 80 6.07 -7.83 -12.27
N TRP A 81 7.24 -7.78 -12.92
CA TRP A 81 7.84 -6.53 -13.38
C TRP A 81 6.96 -5.79 -14.39
N LYS A 82 6.41 -6.52 -15.36
CA LYS A 82 5.58 -5.91 -16.40
C LYS A 82 4.34 -5.23 -15.82
N ALA A 83 3.68 -5.89 -14.87
CA ALA A 83 2.53 -5.33 -14.18
C ALA A 83 2.87 -4.06 -13.39
N LEU A 84 4.05 -4.01 -12.76
CA LEU A 84 4.52 -2.81 -12.06
C LEU A 84 4.78 -1.64 -13.02
N VAL A 85 5.44 -1.89 -14.15
CA VAL A 85 5.74 -0.86 -15.17
C VAL A 85 4.46 -0.29 -15.79
N ASP A 86 3.51 -1.15 -16.13
CA ASP A 86 2.23 -0.70 -16.69
C ASP A 86 1.42 0.11 -15.65
N ALA A 87 1.42 -0.34 -14.39
CA ALA A 87 0.77 0.35 -13.29
C ALA A 87 1.42 1.72 -12.99
N SER A 88 2.75 1.79 -12.93
CA SER A 88 3.47 3.03 -12.67
C SER A 88 3.25 4.06 -13.78
N ARG A 89 3.30 3.64 -15.05
CA ARG A 89 2.98 4.48 -16.21
C ARG A 89 1.56 5.05 -16.12
N THR A 90 0.60 4.20 -15.76
CA THR A 90 -0.80 4.61 -15.59
C THR A 90 -0.98 5.65 -14.47
N MET A 91 -0.15 5.56 -13.42
CA MET A 91 -0.10 6.54 -12.32
C MET A 91 0.76 7.77 -12.62
N GLY A 92 1.28 7.91 -13.84
CA GLY A 92 2.06 9.08 -14.28
C GLY A 92 3.58 8.97 -14.07
N TYR A 93 4.09 7.80 -13.70
CA TYR A 93 5.53 7.57 -13.48
C TYR A 93 6.12 6.61 -14.51
N ALA A 94 6.90 7.15 -15.46
CA ALA A 94 7.44 6.40 -16.60
C ALA A 94 8.97 6.20 -16.58
N GLU A 95 9.62 6.37 -15.43
CA GLU A 95 11.09 6.27 -15.28
C GLU A 95 11.61 4.84 -15.15
N LEU A 96 10.73 3.85 -15.01
CA LEU A 96 11.11 2.43 -14.97
C LEU A 96 11.43 1.90 -16.38
N PRO A 97 12.47 1.08 -16.55
CA PRO A 97 12.75 0.40 -17.80
C PRO A 97 11.68 -0.66 -18.11
N GLU A 98 11.51 -0.97 -19.40
CA GLU A 98 10.51 -1.97 -19.86
C GLU A 98 10.81 -3.37 -19.35
N GLU A 99 12.08 -3.72 -19.28
CA GLU A 99 12.59 -4.97 -18.76
C GLU A 99 13.62 -4.68 -17.67
N ALA A 100 13.67 -5.54 -16.65
CA ALA A 100 14.66 -5.44 -15.59
C ALA A 100 15.34 -6.78 -15.37
N GLU A 101 16.66 -6.73 -15.26
CA GLU A 101 17.52 -7.88 -14.99
C GLU A 101 18.02 -7.82 -13.54
N PRO A 102 18.26 -8.96 -12.87
CA PRO A 102 18.79 -8.97 -11.50
C PRO A 102 20.09 -8.18 -11.31
N SER A 103 20.92 -8.07 -12.35
CA SER A 103 22.16 -7.27 -12.34
C SER A 103 21.92 -5.77 -12.20
N MET A 104 20.73 -5.27 -12.54
CA MET A 104 20.37 -3.86 -12.37
C MET A 104 20.20 -3.47 -10.89
N LEU A 105 19.97 -4.45 -10.00
CA LEU A 105 19.84 -4.24 -8.55
C LEU A 105 21.14 -3.79 -7.86
N ASP A 106 22.27 -3.81 -8.55
CA ASP A 106 23.54 -3.27 -8.05
C ASP A 106 23.69 -1.76 -8.30
N SER A 107 22.78 -1.16 -9.07
CA SER A 107 22.76 0.28 -9.34
C SER A 107 21.85 1.01 -8.36
N ASP A 108 22.41 1.94 -7.59
CA ASP A 108 21.65 2.78 -6.64
C ASP A 108 20.57 3.62 -7.35
N ASP A 109 20.84 4.10 -8.57
CA ASP A 109 19.87 4.87 -9.36
C ASP A 109 18.65 4.02 -9.72
N PHE A 110 18.86 2.76 -10.11
CA PHE A 110 17.78 1.83 -10.40
C PHE A 110 16.97 1.52 -9.13
N LEU A 111 17.64 1.26 -8.01
CA LEU A 111 16.99 0.99 -6.73
C LEU A 111 16.14 2.18 -6.27
N GLN A 112 16.58 3.42 -6.48
CA GLN A 112 15.79 4.60 -6.12
C GLN A 112 14.53 4.74 -6.97
N ARG A 113 14.61 4.54 -8.29
CA ARG A 113 13.43 4.56 -9.17
C ARG A 113 12.46 3.44 -8.83
N PHE A 114 13.00 2.24 -8.56
CA PHE A 114 12.22 1.08 -8.17
C PHE A 114 11.54 1.29 -6.81
N HIS A 115 12.25 1.85 -5.82
CA HIS A 115 11.71 2.24 -4.53
C HIS A 115 10.55 3.22 -4.67
N HIS A 116 10.76 4.28 -5.45
CA HIS A 116 9.76 5.33 -5.66
C HIS A 116 8.47 4.73 -6.25
N ALA A 117 8.61 3.99 -7.35
CA ALA A 117 7.47 3.35 -7.99
C ALA A 117 6.75 2.38 -7.05
N LEU A 118 7.49 1.53 -6.34
CA LEU A 118 6.91 0.43 -5.58
C LEU A 118 6.26 0.89 -4.26
N LEU A 119 6.88 1.84 -3.56
CA LEU A 119 6.55 2.18 -2.17
C LEU A 119 6.02 3.60 -1.98
N GLU A 120 6.36 4.54 -2.86
CA GLU A 120 6.03 5.95 -2.68
C GLU A 120 4.82 6.39 -3.50
N LEU A 121 4.56 5.75 -4.65
CA LEU A 121 3.36 5.98 -5.45
C LEU A 121 2.15 5.28 -4.86
N HIS A 122 1.18 6.07 -4.39
CA HIS A 122 -0.04 5.54 -3.79
C HIS A 122 -1.28 5.96 -4.58
N LEU A 123 -2.15 5.00 -4.88
CA LEU A 123 -3.47 5.26 -5.44
C LEU A 123 -4.42 5.63 -4.29
N GLU A 124 -4.93 6.86 -4.30
CA GLU A 124 -5.86 7.35 -3.28
C GLU A 124 -7.32 7.14 -3.71
N GLU A 125 -7.65 7.48 -4.95
CA GLU A 125 -8.98 7.31 -5.52
C GLU A 125 -8.86 6.74 -6.93
N GLY A 126 -9.72 5.80 -7.28
CA GLY A 126 -9.70 5.14 -8.58
C GLY A 126 -10.42 3.79 -8.56
N ALA A 127 -10.01 2.89 -9.44
CA ALA A 127 -10.47 1.51 -9.42
C ALA A 127 -9.45 0.54 -10.01
N LEU A 128 -9.61 -0.73 -9.62
CA LEU A 128 -8.92 -1.86 -10.23
C LEU A 128 -9.91 -2.61 -11.13
N ILE A 129 -9.48 -3.01 -12.33
CA ILE A 129 -10.34 -3.67 -13.31
C ILE A 129 -9.84 -5.09 -13.55
N CYS A 130 -10.73 -6.07 -13.41
CA CYS A 130 -10.42 -7.43 -13.80
C CYS A 130 -10.20 -7.50 -15.32
N PRO A 131 -9.07 -8.02 -15.81
CA PRO A 131 -8.76 -8.02 -17.24
C PRO A 131 -9.68 -8.96 -18.04
N GLU A 132 -10.25 -9.99 -17.41
CA GLU A 132 -11.10 -10.98 -18.09
C GLU A 132 -12.59 -10.60 -18.06
N THR A 133 -13.10 -10.17 -16.90
CA THR A 133 -14.54 -9.89 -16.72
C THR A 133 -14.90 -8.42 -16.86
N GLY A 134 -13.90 -7.52 -16.81
CA GLY A 134 -14.14 -6.07 -16.71
C GLY A 134 -14.72 -5.63 -15.37
N ARG A 135 -14.84 -6.53 -14.37
CA ARG A 135 -15.34 -6.17 -13.05
C ARG A 135 -14.46 -5.10 -12.41
N ARG A 136 -15.12 -4.03 -11.96
CA ARG A 136 -14.47 -2.86 -11.35
C ARG A 136 -14.48 -2.98 -9.83
N PHE A 137 -13.31 -2.88 -9.21
CA PHE A 137 -13.10 -2.86 -7.77
C PHE A 137 -12.71 -1.43 -7.35
N PRO A 138 -13.60 -0.66 -6.72
CA PRO A 138 -13.32 0.73 -6.40
C PRO A 138 -12.24 0.85 -5.33
N VAL A 139 -11.39 1.87 -5.47
CA VAL A 139 -10.37 2.27 -4.49
C VAL A 139 -10.79 3.63 -3.92
N ASN A 140 -11.00 3.69 -2.61
CA ASN A 140 -11.40 4.93 -1.93
C ASN A 140 -10.52 5.12 -0.69
N LYS A 141 -9.95 6.32 -0.53
CA LYS A 141 -8.94 6.64 0.50
C LYS A 141 -7.79 5.63 0.51
N GLY A 142 -7.46 5.11 -0.68
CA GLY A 142 -6.45 4.10 -0.93
C GLY A 142 -6.72 2.73 -0.32
N ILE A 143 -7.98 2.41 -0.01
CA ILE A 143 -8.41 1.05 0.36
C ILE A 143 -9.16 0.44 -0.82
N PRO A 144 -8.62 -0.61 -1.48
CA PRO A 144 -9.31 -1.33 -2.53
C PRO A 144 -10.43 -2.21 -1.96
N ASN A 145 -11.65 -2.07 -2.48
CA ASN A 145 -12.75 -2.96 -2.14
C ASN A 145 -12.80 -4.16 -3.09
N MET A 146 -12.25 -5.29 -2.63
CA MET A 146 -12.19 -6.56 -3.36
C MET A 146 -13.32 -7.54 -2.97
N LEU A 147 -14.39 -7.06 -2.32
CA LEU A 147 -15.53 -7.90 -1.95
C LEU A 147 -16.32 -8.32 -3.19
N LEU A 148 -16.66 -9.60 -3.22
CA LEU A 148 -17.49 -10.23 -4.25
C LEU A 148 -18.88 -10.51 -3.69
N HIS A 149 -19.88 -10.46 -4.56
CA HIS A 149 -21.22 -10.92 -4.22
C HIS A 149 -21.31 -12.45 -4.17
N GLU A 150 -22.34 -13.00 -3.54
CA GLU A 150 -22.51 -14.46 -3.35
C GLU A 150 -22.58 -15.23 -4.69
N ASP A 151 -23.02 -14.57 -5.75
CA ASP A 151 -23.09 -15.08 -7.12
C ASP A 151 -21.75 -14.99 -7.87
N GLU A 152 -20.81 -14.17 -7.39
CA GLU A 152 -19.48 -13.95 -8.00
C GLU A 152 -18.39 -14.88 -7.43
N VAL A 153 -18.69 -15.71 -6.42
CA VAL A 153 -17.78 -16.69 -5.78
C VAL A 153 -17.99 -18.15 -6.21
#